data_AF-A0A934UZI5-F1
#
_entry.id   AF-A0A934UZI5-F1
#
_cell.length_a   1.000
_cell.length_b   1.000
_cell.length_c   1.000
_cell.angle_alpha   90.00
_cell.angle_beta   90.00
_cell.angle_gamma   90.00
#
_symmetry.space_group_name_H-M   'P 1'
#
loop_
_entity.id
_entity.type
_entity.pdbx_description
1 polymer ?
#
loop_
_entity_poly.entity_id
_entity_poly.type
_entity_poly.pdbx_seq_one_letter_code
_entity_poly.pdbx_strand_id
1 'polypeptide(L)'
;MTVAGNNTPQAPQQGASPQRASASGHAPDTRSDIPTGTWVDRYPPKAWRPFLRLARADRPIGTWLLLWPCWWSASMAAAAHGQMPSIYLLVLFAIGALVMRGAGCTYNDVVDRDIDGEVARTATRPIAAGLVSLKEGWALLVGLSLVGLAVLVQLGFPAIWLGLISLGLVAAYPFMKRITYWPQAWLGLTFNWGALVGWAAVDHALALPALLLYLGGIAWTLGYDTIYAHQDKEDDLLIGVKSSALRLGNWTHPALVVFFLIALTFWTAAGWVAGLPAAYLIGIGAVALHFGWQILTLDIDNHQDCLTKFKANRYVGALLLAGILLAAGGA
;
A
#
# COMPACT_ATOMS: atom_id res chain seq x y z
N MET A 1 99.60 2.32 -2.22
CA MET A 1 98.51 2.16 -1.24
C MET A 1 97.40 3.12 -1.68
N THR A 2 96.48 2.67 -2.56
CA THR A 2 95.07 2.36 -2.20
C THR A 2 94.44 3.52 -1.41
N VAL A 3 93.48 4.30 -1.92
CA VAL A 3 92.07 3.95 -2.24
C VAL A 3 91.42 5.18 -2.92
N ALA A 4 91.10 5.15 -4.23
CA ALA A 4 89.76 5.11 -4.87
C ALA A 4 88.56 5.54 -3.97
N GLY A 5 87.59 6.37 -4.33
CA GLY A 5 87.16 6.94 -5.59
C GLY A 5 85.72 7.48 -5.43
N ASN A 6 85.47 8.61 -6.09
CA ASN A 6 84.22 9.16 -6.64
C ASN A 6 82.96 9.42 -5.80
N ASN A 7 82.64 10.73 -5.79
CA ASN A 7 81.33 11.35 -5.64
C ASN A 7 80.42 11.08 -6.84
N THR A 8 79.12 10.80 -6.61
CA THR A 8 77.97 11.39 -7.34
C THR A 8 76.63 11.03 -6.63
N PRO A 9 75.57 11.84 -6.79
CA PRO A 9 74.45 11.95 -5.85
C PRO A 9 73.33 10.91 -6.03
N GLN A 10 72.63 10.63 -4.93
CA GLN A 10 71.58 9.61 -4.83
C GLN A 10 70.30 9.95 -5.64
N ALA A 11 69.88 8.97 -6.44
CA ALA A 11 68.58 8.89 -7.11
C ALA A 11 67.50 8.27 -6.18
N PRO A 12 66.20 8.52 -6.42
CA PRO A 12 65.12 8.14 -5.51
C PRO A 12 64.75 6.64 -5.58
N GLN A 13 64.48 6.04 -4.41
CA GLN A 13 64.07 4.65 -4.28
C GLN A 13 62.65 4.41 -4.82
N GLN A 14 62.52 3.43 -5.71
CA GLN A 14 61.25 2.84 -6.15
C GLN A 14 60.90 1.62 -5.27
N GLY A 15 59.60 1.38 -5.06
CA GLY A 15 59.07 0.03 -4.85
C GLY A 15 58.42 -0.25 -3.50
N ALA A 16 57.24 0.33 -3.24
CA ALA A 16 56.30 -0.21 -2.26
C ALA A 16 55.09 -0.81 -3.00
N SER A 17 54.97 -2.13 -2.95
CA SER A 17 53.87 -2.91 -3.51
C SER A 17 52.53 -2.51 -2.85
N PRO A 18 51.47 -2.17 -3.62
CA PRO A 18 50.16 -1.98 -3.02
C PRO A 18 49.60 -3.35 -2.60
N GLN A 19 49.35 -3.49 -1.30
CA GLN A 19 48.60 -4.60 -0.72
C GLN A 19 47.29 -4.76 -1.48
N ARG A 20 47.05 -5.98 -2.01
CA ARG A 20 45.75 -6.40 -2.54
C ARG A 20 44.71 -6.14 -1.47
N ALA A 21 43.87 -5.13 -1.68
CA ALA A 21 42.60 -5.00 -0.98
C ALA A 21 41.87 -6.34 -1.16
N SER A 22 41.72 -7.07 -0.07
CA SER A 22 40.86 -8.23 0.01
C SER A 22 39.49 -7.82 -0.51
N ALA A 23 38.98 -8.58 -1.47
CA ALA A 23 37.60 -8.49 -1.90
C ALA A 23 36.71 -8.75 -0.67
N SER A 24 36.29 -7.68 0.00
CA SER A 24 35.16 -7.74 0.91
C SER A 24 33.97 -8.13 0.06
N GLY A 25 33.50 -9.36 0.26
CA GLY A 25 32.23 -9.82 -0.26
C GLY A 25 31.18 -8.79 0.14
N HIS A 26 30.73 -8.02 -0.85
CA HIS A 26 29.56 -7.19 -0.67
C HIS A 26 28.41 -8.15 -0.44
N ALA A 27 27.94 -8.21 0.81
CA ALA A 27 26.60 -8.71 1.08
C ALA A 27 25.66 -7.97 0.12
N PRO A 28 24.74 -8.67 -0.57
CA PRO A 28 23.84 -8.02 -1.52
C PRO A 28 23.12 -6.91 -0.78
N ASP A 29 23.18 -5.69 -1.31
CA ASP A 29 22.57 -4.51 -0.70
C ASP A 29 21.09 -4.79 -0.43
N THR A 30 20.72 -4.99 0.84
CA THR A 30 19.41 -5.45 1.29
C THR A 30 18.37 -4.35 1.33
N ARG A 31 18.65 -3.17 0.76
CA ARG A 31 17.79 -1.98 0.91
C ARG A 31 16.62 -1.89 -0.08
N SER A 32 16.49 -2.79 -1.05
CA SER A 32 15.41 -2.74 -2.05
C SER A 32 14.02 -2.93 -1.43
N ASP A 33 13.03 -2.14 -1.90
CA ASP A 33 11.62 -2.35 -1.59
C ASP A 33 10.97 -3.54 -2.33
N ILE A 34 11.72 -4.22 -3.21
CA ILE A 34 11.25 -5.37 -3.98
C ILE A 34 11.64 -6.68 -3.26
N PRO A 35 10.67 -7.46 -2.75
CA PRO A 35 10.95 -8.76 -2.17
C PRO A 35 11.48 -9.74 -3.22
N THR A 36 12.37 -10.63 -2.79
CA THR A 36 12.93 -11.71 -3.61
C THR A 36 12.27 -13.05 -3.29
N GLY A 37 12.33 -14.00 -4.23
CA GLY A 37 11.84 -15.36 -4.04
C GLY A 37 10.30 -15.47 -4.08
N THR A 38 9.63 -14.45 -4.61
CA THR A 38 8.17 -14.39 -4.74
C THR A 38 7.67 -15.27 -5.87
N TRP A 39 6.35 -15.40 -6.01
CA TRP A 39 5.74 -16.11 -7.13
C TRP A 39 6.11 -15.50 -8.50
N VAL A 40 6.38 -14.19 -8.55
CA VAL A 40 6.84 -13.48 -9.77
C VAL A 40 8.24 -13.94 -10.19
N ASP A 41 9.06 -14.42 -9.26
CA ASP A 41 10.38 -14.96 -9.57
C ASP A 41 10.32 -16.42 -10.05
N ARG A 42 9.27 -17.16 -9.65
CA ARG A 42 9.13 -18.60 -9.88
C ARG A 42 8.39 -18.96 -11.15
N TYR A 43 7.27 -18.29 -11.43
CA TYR A 43 6.32 -18.75 -12.45
C TYR A 43 6.35 -17.96 -13.77
N PRO A 44 6.25 -16.62 -13.79
CA PRO A 44 6.11 -15.90 -15.04
C PRO A 44 7.42 -15.86 -15.84
N PRO A 45 7.33 -15.74 -17.18
CA PRO A 45 8.49 -15.55 -18.05
C PRO A 45 9.33 -14.35 -17.61
N LYS A 46 10.67 -14.44 -17.76
CA LYS A 46 11.59 -13.37 -17.33
C LYS A 46 11.24 -12.00 -17.89
N ALA A 47 10.77 -11.94 -19.15
CA ALA A 47 10.35 -10.71 -19.81
C ALA A 47 9.17 -9.99 -19.14
N TRP A 48 8.30 -10.71 -18.42
CA TRP A 48 7.09 -10.15 -17.81
C TRP A 48 7.34 -9.66 -16.38
N ARG A 49 8.41 -10.13 -15.74
CA ARG A 49 8.71 -9.82 -14.33
C ARG A 49 8.85 -8.33 -14.05
N PRO A 50 9.53 -7.52 -14.88
CA PRO A 50 9.62 -6.08 -14.66
C PRO A 50 8.26 -5.39 -14.63
N PHE A 51 7.35 -5.77 -15.54
CA PHE A 51 5.98 -5.25 -15.60
C PHE A 51 5.14 -5.67 -14.40
N LEU A 52 5.25 -6.93 -13.96
CA LEU A 52 4.56 -7.42 -12.78
C LEU A 52 5.05 -6.74 -11.50
N ARG A 53 6.36 -6.48 -11.38
CA ARG A 53 6.94 -5.71 -10.26
C ARG A 53 6.54 -4.23 -10.31
N LEU A 54 6.44 -3.66 -11.51
CA LEU A 54 5.95 -2.29 -11.70
C LEU A 54 4.51 -2.16 -11.21
N ALA A 55 3.65 -3.14 -11.54
CA ALA A 55 2.28 -3.24 -11.03
C ALA A 55 2.16 -3.77 -9.58
N ARG A 56 3.28 -4.02 -8.89
CA ARG A 56 3.35 -4.53 -7.50
C ARG A 56 2.65 -5.88 -7.27
N ALA A 57 2.56 -6.72 -8.31
CA ALA A 57 1.91 -8.03 -8.24
C ALA A 57 2.65 -9.02 -7.29
N ASP A 58 3.93 -8.79 -7.04
CA ASP A 58 4.78 -9.54 -6.09
C ASP A 58 4.45 -9.24 -4.61
N ARG A 59 3.83 -8.09 -4.31
CA ARG A 59 3.51 -7.64 -2.96
C ARG A 59 2.04 -7.16 -2.84
N PRO A 60 1.07 -8.09 -2.84
CA PRO A 60 -0.34 -7.80 -3.10
C PRO A 60 -1.11 -7.15 -1.94
N ILE A 61 -0.43 -6.77 -0.84
CA ILE A 61 -1.11 -6.18 0.32
C ILE A 61 -1.92 -4.93 -0.04
N GLY A 62 -1.39 -4.07 -0.92
CA GLY A 62 -2.11 -2.90 -1.39
C GLY A 62 -3.39 -3.23 -2.18
N THR A 63 -3.40 -4.35 -2.91
CA THR A 63 -4.59 -4.83 -3.63
C THR A 63 -5.67 -5.25 -2.64
N TRP A 64 -5.30 -5.98 -1.59
CA TRP A 64 -6.24 -6.36 -0.53
C TRP A 64 -6.85 -5.13 0.15
N LEU A 65 -6.01 -4.17 0.54
CA LEU A 65 -6.46 -2.96 1.24
C LEU A 65 -7.38 -2.08 0.37
N LEU A 66 -7.16 -2.04 -0.95
CA LEU A 66 -8.05 -1.38 -1.90
C LEU A 66 -9.36 -2.16 -2.13
N LEU A 67 -9.32 -3.49 -2.03
CA LEU A 67 -10.45 -4.38 -2.30
C LEU A 67 -11.47 -4.42 -1.16
N TRP A 68 -11.01 -4.47 0.09
CA TRP A 68 -11.90 -4.68 1.23
C TRP A 68 -13.04 -3.66 1.33
N PRO A 69 -12.81 -2.35 1.17
CA PRO A 69 -13.89 -1.36 1.19
C PRO A 69 -14.99 -1.62 0.14
N CYS A 70 -14.62 -2.10 -1.05
CA CYS A 70 -15.58 -2.49 -2.08
C CYS A 70 -16.46 -3.66 -1.63
N TRP A 71 -15.82 -4.72 -1.11
CA TRP A 71 -16.52 -5.93 -0.67
C TRP A 71 -17.37 -5.71 0.57
N TRP A 72 -16.86 -4.96 1.55
CA TRP A 72 -17.63 -4.58 2.75
C TRP A 72 -18.91 -3.86 2.35
N SER A 73 -18.79 -2.84 1.51
CA SER A 73 -19.91 -2.00 1.16
C SER A 73 -20.94 -2.71 0.29
N ALA A 74 -20.50 -3.45 -0.75
CA ALA A 74 -21.41 -4.24 -1.58
C ALA A 74 -22.12 -5.34 -0.76
N SER A 75 -21.42 -5.97 0.19
CA SER A 75 -22.03 -7.00 1.06
C SER A 75 -22.97 -6.39 2.08
N MET A 76 -22.64 -5.23 2.65
CA MET A 76 -23.50 -4.54 3.61
C MET A 76 -24.78 -4.00 2.93
N ALA A 77 -24.67 -3.47 1.71
CA ALA A 77 -25.83 -3.07 0.92
C ALA A 77 -26.75 -4.25 0.62
N ALA A 78 -26.19 -5.39 0.16
CA ALA A 78 -26.99 -6.60 -0.04
C ALA A 78 -27.65 -7.10 1.27
N ALA A 79 -26.90 -7.10 2.38
CA ALA A 79 -27.40 -7.52 3.69
C ALA A 79 -28.55 -6.63 4.19
N ALA A 80 -28.51 -5.33 3.91
CA ALA A 80 -29.60 -4.40 4.25
C ALA A 80 -30.93 -4.75 3.57
N HIS A 81 -30.87 -5.47 2.44
CA HIS A 81 -32.04 -6.01 1.73
C HIS A 81 -32.33 -7.48 2.07
N GLY A 82 -31.67 -8.06 3.09
CA GLY A 82 -31.81 -9.46 3.45
C GLY A 82 -31.21 -10.42 2.40
N GLN A 83 -30.18 -9.99 1.67
CA GLN A 83 -29.58 -10.75 0.58
C GLN A 83 -28.09 -10.99 0.81
N MET A 84 -27.58 -12.07 0.22
CA MET A 84 -26.14 -12.30 0.10
C MET A 84 -25.55 -11.47 -1.04
N PRO A 85 -24.27 -11.03 -0.95
CA PRO A 85 -23.65 -10.27 -2.03
C PRO A 85 -23.58 -11.06 -3.33
N SER A 86 -23.78 -10.36 -4.43
CA SER A 86 -23.58 -10.91 -5.77
C SER A 86 -22.11 -11.31 -5.96
N ILE A 87 -21.86 -12.60 -6.16
CA ILE A 87 -20.52 -13.14 -6.46
C ILE A 87 -19.93 -12.45 -7.70
N TYR A 88 -20.77 -12.12 -8.68
CA TYR A 88 -20.36 -11.38 -9.87
C TYR A 88 -19.77 -10.01 -9.52
N LEU A 89 -20.44 -9.23 -8.67
CA LEU A 89 -19.92 -7.93 -8.21
C LEU A 89 -18.62 -8.10 -7.41
N LEU A 90 -18.54 -9.10 -6.53
CA LEU A 90 -17.32 -9.36 -5.77
C LEU A 90 -16.13 -9.68 -6.68
N VAL A 91 -16.34 -10.48 -7.73
CA VAL A 91 -15.30 -10.79 -8.74
C VAL A 91 -14.91 -9.54 -9.53
N LEU A 92 -15.88 -8.73 -9.97
CA LEU A 92 -15.61 -7.46 -10.65
C LEU A 92 -14.74 -6.53 -9.77
N PHE A 93 -15.08 -6.39 -8.49
CA PHE A 93 -14.28 -5.59 -7.57
C PHE A 93 -12.88 -6.16 -7.33
N ALA A 94 -12.71 -7.48 -7.29
CA ALA A 94 -11.40 -8.10 -7.16
C ALA A 94 -10.50 -7.81 -8.37
N ILE A 95 -11.05 -7.95 -9.59
CA ILE A 95 -10.34 -7.59 -10.83
C ILE A 95 -10.01 -6.10 -10.83
N GLY A 96 -11.01 -5.25 -10.53
CA GLY A 96 -10.87 -3.80 -10.47
C GLY A 96 -9.77 -3.37 -9.49
N ALA A 97 -9.78 -3.88 -8.26
CA ALA A 97 -8.77 -3.55 -7.25
C ALA A 97 -7.37 -4.00 -7.68
N LEU A 98 -7.25 -5.19 -8.29
CA LEU A 98 -5.96 -5.69 -8.80
C LEU A 98 -5.39 -4.76 -9.87
N VAL A 99 -6.18 -4.44 -10.90
CA VAL A 99 -5.68 -3.63 -12.03
C VAL A 99 -5.50 -2.16 -11.65
N MET A 100 -6.39 -1.60 -10.82
CA MET A 100 -6.30 -0.20 -10.40
C MET A 100 -5.18 0.03 -9.38
N ARG A 101 -4.88 -0.96 -8.52
CA ARG A 101 -3.66 -0.90 -7.69
C ARG A 101 -2.42 -0.90 -8.57
N GLY A 102 -2.36 -1.79 -9.57
CA GLY A 102 -1.25 -1.84 -10.52
C GLY A 102 -1.10 -0.54 -11.31
N ALA A 103 -2.21 0.04 -11.78
CA ALA A 103 -2.24 1.32 -12.48
C ALA A 103 -1.73 2.45 -11.58
N GLY A 104 -2.25 2.58 -10.36
CA GLY A 104 -1.80 3.60 -9.41
C GLY A 104 -0.32 3.50 -9.07
N CYS A 105 0.22 2.29 -8.88
CA CYS A 105 1.65 2.09 -8.65
C CYS A 105 2.50 2.42 -9.88
N THR A 106 2.03 2.04 -11.08
CA THR A 106 2.71 2.37 -12.33
C THR A 106 2.76 3.88 -12.54
N TYR A 107 1.64 4.58 -12.33
CA TYR A 107 1.57 6.05 -12.40
C TYR A 107 2.51 6.69 -11.38
N ASN A 108 2.54 6.20 -10.14
CA ASN A 108 3.44 6.71 -9.11
C ASN A 108 4.92 6.58 -9.53
N ASP A 109 5.34 5.41 -10.02
CA ASP A 109 6.73 5.18 -10.46
C ASP A 109 7.07 5.99 -11.73
N VAL A 110 6.10 6.27 -12.61
CA VAL A 110 6.26 7.17 -13.76
C VAL A 110 6.51 8.62 -13.31
N VAL A 111 5.76 9.10 -12.32
CA VAL A 111 5.85 10.48 -11.81
C VAL A 111 7.13 10.67 -10.97
N ASP A 112 7.50 9.68 -10.16
CA ASP A 112 8.64 9.76 -9.24
C ASP A 112 9.96 9.24 -9.85
N ARG A 113 10.00 8.89 -11.13
CA ARG A 113 11.14 8.17 -11.77
C ARG A 113 12.53 8.77 -11.47
N ASP A 114 12.65 10.09 -11.46
CA ASP A 114 13.94 10.77 -11.31
C ASP A 114 14.36 10.75 -9.83
N ILE A 115 13.40 10.89 -8.92
CA ILE A 115 13.63 10.81 -7.46
C ILE A 115 13.89 9.37 -7.03
N ASP A 116 13.17 8.40 -7.59
CA ASP A 116 13.34 7.00 -7.26
C ASP A 116 14.75 6.50 -7.65
N GLY A 117 15.39 7.09 -8.67
CA GLY A 117 16.77 6.77 -9.02
C GLY A 117 17.81 7.27 -8.01
N GLU A 118 17.49 8.30 -7.23
CA GLU A 118 18.39 8.91 -6.25
C GLU A 118 18.29 8.26 -4.86
N VAL A 119 17.23 7.47 -4.61
CA VAL A 119 16.97 6.83 -3.31
C VAL A 119 17.32 5.36 -3.36
N ALA A 120 18.30 4.92 -2.55
CA ALA A 120 18.83 3.54 -2.55
C ALA A 120 17.74 2.46 -2.50
N ARG A 121 16.68 2.70 -1.71
CA ARG A 121 15.55 1.77 -1.56
C ARG A 121 14.72 1.58 -2.82
N THR A 122 14.54 2.63 -3.62
CA THR A 122 13.67 2.63 -4.80
C THR A 122 14.43 2.67 -6.12
N ALA A 123 15.76 2.79 -6.09
CA ALA A 123 16.65 2.76 -7.25
C ALA A 123 16.54 1.46 -8.07
N THR A 124 16.06 0.38 -7.45
CA THR A 124 15.86 -0.93 -8.11
C THR A 124 14.47 -1.09 -8.76
N ARG A 125 13.60 -0.07 -8.67
CA ARG A 125 12.28 -0.11 -9.31
C ARG A 125 12.42 -0.17 -10.83
N PRO A 126 11.48 -0.84 -11.55
CA PRO A 126 11.67 -1.15 -12.96
C PRO A 126 11.92 0.04 -13.88
N ILE A 127 11.24 1.18 -13.66
CA ILE A 127 11.45 2.39 -14.47
C ILE A 127 12.75 3.09 -14.08
N ALA A 128 13.01 3.27 -12.79
CA ALA A 128 14.23 3.91 -12.28
C ALA A 128 15.50 3.13 -12.69
N ALA A 129 15.45 1.80 -12.65
CA ALA A 129 16.54 0.92 -13.06
C ALA A 129 16.66 0.73 -14.59
N GLY A 130 15.79 1.36 -15.39
CA GLY A 130 15.79 1.23 -16.85
C GLY A 130 15.37 -0.15 -17.39
N LEU A 131 14.78 -1.01 -16.54
CA LEU A 131 14.27 -2.33 -16.94
C LEU A 131 12.95 -2.25 -17.71
N VAL A 132 12.21 -1.15 -17.54
CA VAL A 132 10.99 -0.79 -18.28
C VAL A 132 11.14 0.65 -18.75
N SER A 133 10.98 0.90 -20.04
CA SER A 133 11.03 2.27 -20.57
C SER A 133 9.81 3.08 -20.15
N LEU A 134 9.94 4.42 -20.20
CA LEU A 134 8.82 5.31 -19.87
C LEU A 134 7.60 5.07 -20.78
N LYS A 135 7.83 4.79 -22.07
CA LYS A 135 6.75 4.48 -23.04
C LYS A 135 6.02 3.19 -22.66
N GLU A 136 6.75 2.16 -22.26
CA GLU A 136 6.20 0.90 -21.79
C GLU A 136 5.44 1.07 -20.47
N GLY A 137 5.92 1.90 -19.55
CA GLY A 137 5.21 2.26 -18.32
C GLY A 137 3.86 2.93 -18.60
N TRP A 138 3.81 3.90 -19.51
CA TRP A 138 2.54 4.51 -19.95
C TRP A 138 1.62 3.51 -20.65
N ALA A 139 2.16 2.63 -21.50
CA ALA A 139 1.37 1.59 -22.16
C ALA A 139 0.74 0.62 -21.14
N LEU A 140 1.50 0.20 -20.12
CA LEU A 140 0.98 -0.64 -19.03
C LEU A 140 -0.12 0.10 -18.26
N LEU A 141 0.10 1.36 -17.90
CA LEU A 141 -0.89 2.18 -17.20
C LEU A 141 -2.21 2.27 -17.97
N VAL A 142 -2.14 2.58 -19.27
CA VAL A 142 -3.32 2.65 -20.15
C VAL A 142 -4.00 1.28 -20.23
N GLY A 143 -3.24 0.20 -20.44
CA GLY A 143 -3.80 -1.16 -20.51
C GLY A 143 -4.55 -1.56 -19.25
N LEU A 144 -3.95 -1.36 -18.07
CA LEU A 144 -4.59 -1.62 -16.78
C LEU A 144 -5.83 -0.74 -16.57
N SER A 145 -5.75 0.54 -16.98
CA SER A 145 -6.87 1.48 -16.86
C SER A 145 -8.05 1.11 -17.77
N LEU A 146 -7.79 0.56 -18.96
CA LEU A 146 -8.83 0.05 -19.86
C LEU A 146 -9.54 -1.17 -19.27
N VAL A 147 -8.81 -2.07 -18.61
CA VAL A 147 -9.44 -3.18 -17.87
C VAL A 147 -10.26 -2.65 -16.69
N GLY A 148 -9.74 -1.67 -15.95
CA GLY A 148 -10.48 -0.98 -14.89
C GLY A 148 -11.76 -0.30 -15.39
N LEU A 149 -11.69 0.35 -16.56
CA LEU A 149 -12.84 0.97 -17.22
C LEU A 149 -13.87 -0.10 -17.63
N ALA A 150 -13.43 -1.22 -18.20
CA ALA A 150 -14.30 -2.33 -18.55
C ALA A 150 -15.05 -2.87 -17.33
N VAL A 151 -14.40 -2.97 -16.16
CA VAL A 151 -15.08 -3.28 -14.90
C VAL A 151 -16.07 -2.17 -14.52
N LEU A 152 -15.64 -0.91 -14.55
CA LEU A 152 -16.42 0.23 -14.08
C LEU A 152 -17.76 0.40 -14.82
N VAL A 153 -17.75 0.26 -16.15
CA VAL A 153 -18.97 0.42 -16.96
C VAL A 153 -20.05 -0.62 -16.69
N GLN A 154 -19.71 -1.69 -15.95
CA GLN A 154 -20.64 -2.75 -15.55
C GLN A 154 -21.32 -2.49 -14.20
N LEU A 155 -20.90 -1.45 -13.45
CA LEU A 155 -21.36 -1.18 -12.07
C LEU A 155 -22.58 -0.25 -11.97
N GLY A 156 -23.11 0.23 -13.10
CA GLY A 156 -24.23 1.18 -13.15
C GLY A 156 -23.80 2.65 -13.02
N PHE A 157 -24.69 3.55 -13.43
CA PHE A 157 -24.37 4.96 -13.65
C PHE A 157 -23.82 5.71 -12.43
N PRO A 158 -24.37 5.58 -11.21
CA PRO A 158 -23.83 6.26 -10.03
C PRO A 158 -22.42 5.79 -9.66
N ALA A 159 -22.17 4.47 -9.74
CA ALA A 159 -20.86 3.89 -9.47
C ALA A 159 -19.82 4.33 -10.51
N ILE A 160 -20.22 4.44 -11.79
CA ILE A 160 -19.35 4.97 -12.86
C ILE A 160 -18.85 6.38 -12.52
N TRP A 161 -19.76 7.29 -12.16
CA TRP A 161 -19.37 8.66 -11.79
C TRP A 161 -18.46 8.72 -10.57
N LEU A 162 -18.76 7.93 -9.53
CA LEU A 162 -17.90 7.83 -8.36
C LEU A 162 -16.51 7.30 -8.73
N GLY A 163 -16.43 6.30 -9.60
CA GLY A 163 -15.16 5.79 -10.12
C GLY A 163 -14.36 6.86 -10.86
N LEU A 164 -15.01 7.65 -11.73
CA LEU A 164 -14.35 8.73 -12.46
C LEU A 164 -13.86 9.85 -11.53
N ILE A 165 -14.64 10.25 -10.53
CA ILE A 165 -14.27 11.27 -9.54
C ILE A 165 -13.04 10.81 -8.73
N SER A 166 -12.94 9.51 -8.43
CA SER A 166 -11.81 8.96 -7.67
C SER A 166 -10.44 9.19 -8.35
N LEU A 167 -10.42 9.29 -9.69
CA LEU A 167 -9.19 9.50 -10.46
C LEU A 167 -8.49 10.81 -10.08
N GLY A 168 -9.24 11.84 -9.70
CA GLY A 168 -8.66 13.09 -9.21
C GLY A 168 -7.83 12.90 -7.94
N LEU A 169 -8.34 12.10 -6.98
CA LEU A 169 -7.61 11.78 -5.76
C LEU A 169 -6.39 10.91 -6.04
N VAL A 170 -6.52 9.91 -6.91
CA VAL A 170 -5.42 9.01 -7.30
C VAL A 170 -4.30 9.78 -8.00
N ALA A 171 -4.66 10.67 -8.93
CA ALA A 171 -3.68 11.48 -9.68
C ALA A 171 -2.88 12.42 -8.77
N ALA A 172 -3.51 12.95 -7.72
CA ALA A 172 -2.89 13.86 -6.76
C ALA A 172 -2.01 13.16 -5.71
N TYR A 173 -2.24 11.87 -5.43
CA TYR A 173 -1.59 11.15 -4.33
C TYR A 173 -0.05 11.21 -4.33
N PRO A 174 0.68 11.00 -5.45
CA PRO A 174 2.15 11.00 -5.46
C PRO A 174 2.77 12.31 -4.93
N PHE A 175 2.04 13.42 -5.03
CA PHE A 175 2.51 14.74 -4.61
C PHE A 175 2.31 15.00 -3.11
N MET A 176 1.46 14.23 -2.43
CA MET A 176 1.04 14.52 -1.05
C MET A 176 2.18 14.48 -0.03
N LYS A 177 3.14 13.56 -0.21
CA LYS A 177 4.35 13.48 0.63
C LYS A 177 5.20 14.75 0.63
N ARG A 178 5.05 15.60 -0.39
CA ARG A 178 5.78 16.87 -0.52
C ARG A 178 5.01 18.05 0.10
N ILE A 179 3.68 17.91 0.23
CA ILE A 179 2.77 19.01 0.62
C ILE A 179 2.34 18.87 2.09
N THR A 180 2.20 17.65 2.63
CA THR A 180 1.66 17.41 3.96
C THR A 180 2.43 16.34 4.74
N TYR A 181 2.34 16.39 6.08
CA TYR A 181 2.77 15.30 6.98
C TYR A 181 1.76 14.16 7.09
N TRP A 182 0.64 14.26 6.37
CA TRP A 182 -0.44 13.27 6.40
C TRP A 182 -0.74 12.67 5.02
N PRO A 183 0.25 12.21 4.23
CA PRO A 183 -0.03 11.48 3.00
C PRO A 183 -0.91 10.24 3.26
N GLN A 184 -0.85 9.67 4.46
CA GLN A 184 -1.71 8.59 4.96
C GLN A 184 -3.20 8.97 4.94
N ALA A 185 -3.54 10.23 5.26
CA ALA A 185 -4.93 10.70 5.21
C ALA A 185 -5.45 10.69 3.76
N TRP A 186 -4.62 11.17 2.83
CA TRP A 186 -4.96 11.16 1.40
C TRP A 186 -5.02 9.73 0.84
N LEU A 187 -4.11 8.86 1.29
CA LEU A 187 -4.21 7.44 0.99
C LEU A 187 -5.55 6.88 1.47
N GLY A 188 -5.97 7.23 2.69
CA GLY A 188 -7.28 6.87 3.24
C GLY A 188 -8.43 7.29 2.33
N LEU A 189 -8.41 8.52 1.81
CA LEU A 189 -9.42 8.99 0.85
C LEU A 189 -9.44 8.13 -0.42
N THR A 190 -8.27 7.78 -0.97
CA THR A 190 -8.19 6.98 -2.20
C THR A 190 -8.56 5.51 -1.98
N PHE A 191 -7.99 4.85 -0.98
CA PHE A 191 -8.12 3.40 -0.76
C PHE A 191 -9.52 2.99 -0.31
N ASN A 192 -10.21 3.86 0.42
CA ASN A 192 -11.54 3.56 0.92
C ASN A 192 -12.66 4.00 -0.02
N TRP A 193 -12.33 4.66 -1.13
CA TRP A 193 -13.33 5.11 -2.11
C TRP A 193 -14.20 3.97 -2.63
N GLY A 194 -13.66 2.74 -2.62
CA GLY A 194 -14.39 1.51 -2.88
C GLY A 194 -15.64 1.32 -2.02
N ALA A 195 -15.69 1.88 -0.81
CA ALA A 195 -16.89 1.86 0.02
C ALA A 195 -18.05 2.64 -0.61
N LEU A 196 -17.76 3.75 -1.30
CA LEU A 196 -18.79 4.54 -2.01
C LEU A 196 -19.25 3.83 -3.28
N VAL A 197 -18.28 3.33 -4.06
CA VAL A 197 -18.56 2.60 -5.32
C VAL A 197 -19.31 1.30 -5.05
N GLY A 198 -18.93 0.56 -4.00
CA GLY A 198 -19.53 -0.72 -3.61
C GLY A 198 -21.02 -0.60 -3.30
N TRP A 199 -21.41 0.42 -2.54
CA TRP A 199 -22.83 0.66 -2.24
C TRP A 199 -23.60 1.08 -3.48
N ALA A 200 -23.06 2.04 -4.23
CA ALA A 200 -23.68 2.56 -5.44
C ALA A 200 -23.84 1.50 -6.55
N ALA A 201 -23.01 0.46 -6.55
CA ALA A 201 -23.12 -0.67 -7.48
C ALA A 201 -24.27 -1.62 -7.15
N VAL A 202 -24.75 -1.64 -5.90
CA VAL A 202 -25.88 -2.47 -5.46
C VAL A 202 -27.18 -1.67 -5.47
N ASP A 203 -27.19 -0.50 -4.84
CA ASP A 203 -28.41 0.30 -4.61
C ASP A 203 -28.68 1.36 -5.68
N HIS A 204 -27.73 1.58 -6.61
CA HIS A 204 -27.79 2.67 -7.59
C HIS A 204 -28.02 4.06 -6.94
N ALA A 205 -27.56 4.22 -5.71
CA ALA A 205 -27.54 5.47 -4.96
C ALA A 205 -26.44 5.40 -3.89
N LEU A 206 -26.08 6.55 -3.32
CA LEU A 206 -25.32 6.57 -2.08
C LEU A 206 -26.28 6.64 -0.89
N ALA A 207 -25.92 5.93 0.18
CA ALA A 207 -26.62 5.99 1.45
C ALA A 207 -25.64 6.26 2.60
N LEU A 208 -26.20 6.62 3.75
CA LEU A 208 -25.41 6.94 4.94
C LEU A 208 -24.47 5.80 5.38
N PRO A 209 -24.85 4.49 5.36
CA PRO A 209 -23.93 3.42 5.73
C PRO A 209 -22.65 3.39 4.89
N ALA A 210 -22.73 3.69 3.59
CA ALA A 210 -21.57 3.76 2.71
C ALA A 210 -20.59 4.87 3.13
N LEU A 211 -21.13 6.04 3.51
CA LEU A 211 -20.34 7.17 4.01
C LEU A 211 -19.68 6.84 5.35
N LEU A 212 -20.40 6.15 6.25
CA LEU A 212 -19.85 5.72 7.53
C LEU A 212 -18.74 4.68 7.33
N LEU A 213 -18.93 3.68 6.45
CA LEU A 213 -17.87 2.74 6.06
C LEU A 213 -16.63 3.47 5.52
N TYR A 214 -16.84 4.45 4.65
CA TYR A 214 -15.77 5.26 4.07
C TYR A 214 -14.99 6.05 5.13
N LEU A 215 -15.68 6.75 6.04
CA LEU A 215 -15.04 7.51 7.12
C LEU A 215 -14.27 6.60 8.08
N GLY A 216 -14.85 5.46 8.46
CA GLY A 216 -14.15 4.47 9.27
C GLY A 216 -12.92 3.89 8.57
N GLY A 217 -13.02 3.65 7.26
CA GLY A 217 -11.92 3.20 6.42
C GLY A 217 -10.75 4.19 6.34
N ILE A 218 -11.04 5.50 6.25
CA ILE A 218 -10.01 6.54 6.29
C ILE A 218 -9.25 6.49 7.63
N ALA A 219 -9.96 6.38 8.74
CA ALA A 219 -9.34 6.26 10.06
C ALA A 219 -8.52 4.97 10.20
N TRP A 220 -9.02 3.85 9.67
CA TRP A 220 -8.27 2.60 9.61
C TRP A 220 -6.98 2.74 8.80
N THR A 221 -7.04 3.44 7.65
CA THR A 221 -5.86 3.72 6.82
C THR A 221 -4.85 4.60 7.52
N LEU A 222 -5.31 5.66 8.20
CA LEU A 222 -4.44 6.45 9.07
C LEU A 222 -3.72 5.59 10.10
N GLY A 223 -4.41 4.62 10.72
CA GLY A 223 -3.81 3.71 11.66
C GLY A 223 -2.75 2.80 11.02
N TYR A 224 -3.14 1.95 10.07
CA TYR A 224 -2.21 0.96 9.53
C TYR A 224 -1.06 1.58 8.73
N ASP A 225 -1.30 2.70 8.05
CA ASP A 225 -0.29 3.33 7.19
C ASP A 225 0.65 4.21 8.01
N THR A 226 0.24 4.65 9.20
CA THR A 226 1.17 5.21 10.20
C THR A 226 2.10 4.12 10.74
N ILE A 227 1.61 2.91 11.01
CA ILE A 227 2.46 1.77 11.38
C ILE A 227 3.45 1.47 10.26
N TYR A 228 2.98 1.43 9.01
CA TYR A 228 3.84 1.21 7.85
C TYR A 228 4.89 2.31 7.68
N ALA A 229 4.53 3.58 7.90
CA ALA A 229 5.47 4.70 7.78
C ALA A 229 6.62 4.65 8.81
N HIS A 230 6.47 3.95 9.94
CA HIS A 230 7.59 3.72 10.86
C HIS A 230 8.64 2.76 10.30
N GLN A 231 8.29 1.93 9.31
CA GLN A 231 9.25 1.05 8.63
C GLN A 231 10.35 1.84 7.91
N ASP A 232 10.07 3.05 7.43
CA ASP A 232 11.00 3.82 6.60
C ASP A 232 11.42 5.14 7.26
N LYS A 233 11.16 5.28 8.56
CA LYS A 233 11.28 6.57 9.28
C LYS A 233 12.68 7.17 9.19
N GLU A 234 13.73 6.37 9.31
CA GLU A 234 15.12 6.84 9.26
C GLU A 234 15.48 7.36 7.86
N ASP A 235 15.13 6.61 6.82
CA ASP A 235 15.36 7.01 5.43
C ASP A 235 14.57 8.28 5.09
N ASP A 236 13.29 8.34 5.45
CA ASP A 236 12.42 9.50 5.23
C ASP A 236 12.99 10.78 5.87
N LEU A 237 13.59 10.65 7.06
CA LEU A 237 14.23 11.75 7.79
C LEU A 237 15.46 12.27 7.05
N LEU A 238 16.26 11.37 6.46
CA LEU A 238 17.48 11.73 5.71
C LEU A 238 17.17 12.45 4.39
N ILE A 239 16.07 12.11 3.72
CA ILE A 239 15.67 12.72 2.43
C ILE A 239 14.60 13.82 2.57
N GLY A 240 14.22 14.17 3.81
CA GLY A 240 13.28 15.26 4.09
C GLY A 240 11.82 14.99 3.70
N VAL A 241 11.43 13.71 3.57
CA VAL A 241 10.05 13.30 3.28
C VAL A 241 9.20 13.46 4.54
N LYS A 242 7.97 13.99 4.39
CA LYS A 242 7.04 14.22 5.50
C LYS A 242 6.12 13.02 5.68
N SER A 243 5.97 12.52 6.91
CA SER A 243 5.07 11.40 7.23
C SER A 243 4.44 11.52 8.63
N SER A 244 3.34 10.78 8.87
CA SER A 244 2.67 10.77 10.17
C SER A 244 3.56 10.16 11.26
N ALA A 245 4.39 9.18 10.91
CA ALA A 245 5.39 8.58 11.79
C ALA A 245 6.37 9.64 12.34
N LEU A 246 6.86 10.53 11.48
CA LEU A 246 7.72 11.66 11.88
C LEU A 246 6.95 12.69 12.72
N ARG A 247 5.70 12.98 12.34
CA ARG A 247 4.88 13.98 13.02
C ARG A 247 4.47 13.54 14.44
N LEU A 248 4.14 12.27 14.61
CA LEU A 248 3.66 11.69 15.86
C LEU A 248 4.82 11.28 16.77
N GLY A 249 5.87 10.66 16.23
CA GLY A 249 6.98 10.14 17.03
C GLY A 249 6.47 9.26 18.19
N ASN A 250 6.77 9.68 19.42
CA ASN A 250 6.38 8.97 20.65
C ASN A 250 4.85 8.96 20.89
N TRP A 251 4.08 9.80 20.21
CA TRP A 251 2.61 9.82 20.27
C TRP A 251 1.94 8.78 19.38
N THR A 252 2.71 7.91 18.71
CA THR A 252 2.17 6.93 17.75
C THR A 252 1.16 6.00 18.41
N HIS A 253 1.50 5.30 19.51
CA HIS A 253 0.57 4.36 20.15
C HIS A 253 -0.76 5.03 20.58
N PRO A 254 -0.77 6.17 21.29
CA PRO A 254 -2.01 6.89 21.58
C PRO A 254 -2.81 7.27 20.34
N ALA A 255 -2.15 7.73 19.27
CA ALA A 255 -2.83 8.08 18.02
C ALA A 255 -3.46 6.85 17.34
N LEU A 256 -2.78 5.70 17.34
CA LEU A 256 -3.32 4.45 16.81
C LEU A 256 -4.58 4.00 17.55
N VAL A 257 -4.61 4.13 18.88
CA VAL A 257 -5.83 3.88 19.68
C VAL A 257 -6.97 4.75 19.19
N VAL A 258 -6.75 6.05 19.03
CA VAL A 258 -7.78 6.99 18.57
C VAL A 258 -8.26 6.63 17.16
N PHE A 259 -7.35 6.39 16.22
CA PHE A 259 -7.71 6.06 14.83
C PHE A 259 -8.52 4.76 14.73
N PHE A 260 -8.12 3.71 15.45
CA PHE A 260 -8.84 2.45 15.43
C PHE A 260 -10.19 2.53 16.18
N LEU A 261 -10.30 3.32 17.25
CA LEU A 261 -11.60 3.57 17.90
C LEU A 261 -12.56 4.35 16.99
N ILE A 262 -12.05 5.33 16.24
CA ILE A 262 -12.83 6.05 15.23
C ILE A 262 -13.32 5.08 14.15
N ALA A 263 -12.45 4.21 13.64
CA ALA A 263 -12.82 3.19 12.65
C ALA A 263 -13.93 2.27 13.16
N LEU A 264 -13.76 1.70 14.37
CA LEU A 264 -14.76 0.84 15.02
C LEU A 264 -16.09 1.55 15.23
N THR A 265 -16.06 2.81 15.66
CA THR A 265 -17.27 3.62 15.90
C THR A 265 -18.06 3.79 14.60
N PHE A 266 -17.39 4.22 13.52
CA PHE A 266 -18.04 4.42 12.23
C PHE A 266 -18.53 3.11 11.61
N TRP A 267 -17.77 2.02 11.71
CA TRP A 267 -18.21 0.72 11.19
C TRP A 267 -19.35 0.11 11.99
N THR A 268 -19.38 0.31 13.31
CA THR A 268 -20.52 -0.08 14.15
C THR A 268 -21.77 0.72 13.77
N ALA A 269 -21.63 2.04 13.62
CA ALA A 269 -22.71 2.92 13.18
C ALA A 269 -23.21 2.56 11.77
N ALA A 270 -22.31 2.20 10.85
CA ALA A 270 -22.68 1.77 9.50
C ALA A 270 -23.61 0.55 9.52
N GLY A 271 -23.22 -0.50 10.26
CA GLY A 271 -24.05 -1.70 10.40
C GLY A 271 -25.38 -1.43 11.09
N TRP A 272 -25.39 -0.58 12.13
CA TRP A 272 -26.62 -0.17 12.81
C TRP A 272 -27.59 0.56 11.88
N VAL A 273 -27.10 1.55 11.13
CA VAL A 273 -27.92 2.34 10.19
C VAL A 273 -28.39 1.48 9.01
N ALA A 274 -27.58 0.52 8.57
CA ALA A 274 -27.97 -0.45 7.55
C ALA A 274 -28.92 -1.55 8.06
N GLY A 275 -29.30 -1.53 9.35
CA GLY A 275 -30.26 -2.48 9.92
C GLY A 275 -29.71 -3.90 10.11
N LEU A 276 -28.38 -4.07 10.19
CA LEU A 276 -27.78 -5.38 10.39
C LEU A 276 -28.10 -5.90 11.81
N PRO A 277 -28.38 -7.20 11.98
CA PRO A 277 -28.65 -7.80 13.29
C PRO A 277 -27.42 -7.78 14.21
N ALA A 278 -27.65 -8.01 15.51
CA ALA A 278 -26.61 -8.03 16.54
C ALA A 278 -25.45 -9.00 16.25
N ALA A 279 -25.66 -10.02 15.42
CA ALA A 279 -24.61 -10.92 14.95
C ALA A 279 -23.44 -10.17 14.27
N TYR A 280 -23.69 -9.02 13.62
CA TYR A 280 -22.65 -8.17 13.05
C TYR A 280 -21.60 -7.72 14.08
N LEU A 281 -22.01 -7.53 15.34
CA LEU A 281 -21.11 -7.10 16.41
C LEU A 281 -20.03 -8.14 16.75
N ILE A 282 -20.22 -9.41 16.37
CA ILE A 282 -19.17 -10.45 16.49
C ILE A 282 -17.98 -10.08 15.60
N GLY A 283 -18.23 -9.63 14.37
CA GLY A 283 -17.17 -9.17 13.46
C GLY A 283 -16.48 -7.91 13.97
N ILE A 284 -17.25 -6.94 14.48
CA ILE A 284 -16.70 -5.73 15.13
C ILE A 284 -15.81 -6.09 16.32
N GLY A 285 -16.26 -7.01 17.18
CA GLY A 285 -15.48 -7.50 18.32
C GLY A 285 -14.19 -8.18 17.89
N ALA A 286 -14.22 -9.01 16.85
CA ALA A 286 -13.03 -9.65 16.31
C ALA A 286 -12.03 -8.63 15.74
N VAL A 287 -12.52 -7.60 15.02
CA VAL A 287 -11.68 -6.49 14.54
C VAL A 287 -11.07 -5.72 15.72
N ALA A 288 -11.85 -5.43 16.77
CA ALA A 288 -11.36 -4.73 17.95
C ALA A 288 -10.26 -5.51 18.68
N LEU A 289 -10.41 -6.83 18.81
CA LEU A 289 -9.37 -7.72 19.36
C LEU A 289 -8.10 -7.70 18.48
N HIS A 290 -8.26 -7.72 17.17
CA HIS A 290 -7.13 -7.66 16.23
C HIS A 290 -6.38 -6.32 16.31
N PHE A 291 -7.11 -5.20 16.41
CA PHE A 291 -6.53 -3.88 16.67
C PHE A 291 -5.83 -3.82 18.04
N GLY A 292 -6.43 -4.38 19.07
CA GLY A 292 -5.81 -4.50 20.39
C GLY A 292 -4.48 -5.25 20.33
N TRP A 293 -4.45 -6.41 19.65
CA TRP A 293 -3.21 -7.16 19.41
C TRP A 293 -2.17 -6.33 18.64
N GLN A 294 -2.57 -5.63 17.58
CA GLN A 294 -1.66 -4.77 16.82
C GLN A 294 -1.04 -3.70 17.73
N ILE A 295 -1.84 -2.93 18.48
CA ILE A 295 -1.34 -1.84 19.32
C ILE A 295 -0.47 -2.35 20.47
N LEU A 296 -0.90 -3.41 21.18
CA LEU A 296 -0.25 -3.87 22.41
C LEU A 296 1.09 -4.56 22.15
N THR A 297 1.29 -5.09 20.94
CA THR A 297 2.50 -5.86 20.58
C THR A 297 3.34 -5.18 19.51
N LEU A 298 2.97 -3.97 19.08
CA LEU A 298 3.74 -3.20 18.10
C LEU A 298 5.01 -2.64 18.73
N ASP A 299 6.13 -2.90 18.09
CA ASP A 299 7.38 -2.18 18.29
C ASP A 299 7.63 -1.25 17.09
N ILE A 300 7.48 0.06 17.31
CA ILE A 300 7.58 1.07 16.24
C ILE A 300 9.00 1.27 15.73
N ASP A 301 10.02 0.84 16.48
CA ASP A 301 11.42 0.94 16.06
C ASP A 301 11.88 -0.34 15.33
N ASN A 302 11.05 -1.38 15.32
CA ASN A 302 11.31 -2.63 14.60
C ASN A 302 10.64 -2.66 13.22
N HIS A 303 11.45 -2.47 12.18
CA HIS A 303 11.04 -2.43 10.77
C HIS A 303 10.23 -3.67 10.35
N GLN A 304 10.66 -4.86 10.80
CA GLN A 304 10.03 -6.12 10.42
C GLN A 304 8.69 -6.31 11.14
N ASP A 305 8.58 -5.86 12.39
CA ASP A 305 7.30 -5.90 13.11
C ASP A 305 6.31 -4.92 12.48
N CYS A 306 6.71 -3.67 12.21
CA CYS A 306 5.90 -2.68 11.48
C CYS A 306 5.35 -3.24 10.15
N LEU A 307 6.20 -3.85 9.32
CA LEU A 307 5.78 -4.49 8.07
C LEU A 307 4.81 -5.65 8.30
N THR A 308 5.04 -6.45 9.36
CA THR A 308 4.17 -7.59 9.71
C THR A 308 2.80 -7.11 10.18
N LYS A 309 2.73 -6.10 11.06
CA LYS A 309 1.48 -5.48 11.51
C LYS A 309 0.73 -4.82 10.35
N PHE A 310 1.42 -4.10 9.48
CA PHE A 310 0.84 -3.53 8.26
C PHE A 310 0.18 -4.62 7.41
N LYS A 311 0.90 -5.69 7.08
CA LYS A 311 0.37 -6.83 6.30
C LYS A 311 -0.80 -7.54 6.98
N ALA A 312 -0.83 -7.56 8.31
CA ALA A 312 -1.93 -8.16 9.07
C ALA A 312 -3.27 -7.45 8.87
N ASN A 313 -3.30 -6.23 8.32
CA ASN A 313 -4.55 -5.52 8.01
C ASN A 313 -5.39 -6.18 6.92
N ARG A 314 -4.82 -7.10 6.12
CA ARG A 314 -5.65 -7.96 5.26
C ARG A 314 -6.68 -8.77 6.06
N TYR A 315 -6.36 -9.11 7.32
CA TYR A 315 -7.26 -9.86 8.19
C TYR A 315 -8.34 -8.97 8.80
N VAL A 316 -8.07 -7.69 9.07
CA VAL A 316 -9.12 -6.71 9.44
C VAL A 316 -10.18 -6.66 8.34
N GLY A 317 -9.72 -6.58 7.09
CA GLY A 317 -10.47 -6.88 5.87
C GLY A 317 -11.44 -8.05 5.99
N ALA A 318 -10.86 -9.24 6.16
CA ALA A 318 -11.60 -10.48 6.22
C ALA A 318 -12.56 -10.56 7.42
N LEU A 319 -12.14 -10.10 8.60
CA LEU A 319 -12.93 -10.16 9.84
C LEU A 319 -14.19 -9.29 9.74
N LEU A 320 -14.07 -8.07 9.23
CA LEU A 320 -15.22 -7.19 9.03
C LEU A 320 -16.18 -7.77 7.98
N LEU A 321 -15.65 -8.28 6.87
CA LEU A 321 -16.47 -8.93 5.84
C LEU A 321 -17.21 -10.15 6.41
N ALA A 322 -16.53 -11.00 7.19
CA ALA A 322 -17.14 -12.16 7.82
C ALA A 322 -18.28 -11.77 8.77
N GLY A 323 -18.11 -10.68 9.53
CA GLY A 323 -19.19 -10.12 10.36
C GLY A 323 -20.42 -9.68 9.56
N ILE A 324 -20.20 -9.02 8.40
CA ILE A 324 -21.28 -8.62 7.50
C ILE A 324 -22.01 -9.84 6.92
N LEU A 325 -21.27 -10.84 6.47
CA LEU A 325 -21.85 -12.07 5.89
C LEU A 325 -22.60 -12.91 6.93
N LEU A 326 -22.07 -13.00 8.16
CA LEU A 326 -22.74 -13.67 9.28
C LEU A 326 -24.09 -13.00 9.58
N ALA A 327 -24.11 -11.66 9.56
CA ALA A 327 -25.32 -10.88 9.77
C ALA A 327 -26.34 -11.07 8.63
N ALA A 328 -25.88 -11.17 7.38
CA ALA A 328 -26.72 -11.41 6.21
C ALA A 328 -27.36 -12.82 6.19
N GLY A 329 -26.63 -13.84 6.64
CA GLY A 329 -27.13 -15.23 6.65
C GLY A 329 -28.08 -15.57 7.80
N GLY A 330 -28.24 -14.67 8.78
CA GLY A 330 -29.16 -14.83 9.90
C GLY A 330 -30.43 -13.96 9.82
N ALA A 331 -30.56 -13.16 8.76
CA ALA A 331 -31.74 -12.34 8.44
C ALA A 331 -32.70 -13.12 7.53
#